data_AF-F0RT00-F1
#
_entry.id   AF-F0RT00-F1
#
_cell.length_a   1.000
_cell.length_b   1.000
_cell.length_c   1.000
_cell.angle_alpha   90.00
_cell.angle_beta   90.00
_cell.angle_gamma   90.00
#
_symmetry.space_group_name_H-M   'P 1'
#
loop_
_entity.id
_entity.type
_entity.pdbx_description
1 polymer ?
#
loop_
_entity_poly.entity_id
_entity_poly.type
_entity_poly.pdbx_seq_one_letter_code
_entity_poly.pdbx_strand_id
1 'polypeptide(L)'
;MDELKAAYEALGPDATDEQINLTAEALARRQFMPVLILSVPNFFQYTKKDMLKEFDRVRKLPDDSEELKAVIGLSGAAEVKEKHLLTLLNQYELLCGLRVSDGDAWAVVNELYEDD
;
A
#
# COMPACT_ATOMS: atom_id res chain seq x y z
N MET A 1 -8.19 12.87 8.11
CA MET A 1 -8.16 12.77 6.62
C MET A 1 -7.24 13.80 5.96
N ASP A 2 -7.30 15.09 6.30
CA ASP A 2 -6.43 16.09 5.65
C ASP A 2 -4.94 15.88 5.95
N GLU A 3 -4.60 15.51 7.20
CA GLU A 3 -3.23 15.13 7.58
C GLU A 3 -2.72 13.92 6.78
N LEU A 4 -3.57 12.92 6.58
CA LEU A 4 -3.24 11.74 5.78
C LEU A 4 -3.02 12.11 4.30
N LYS A 5 -3.82 13.03 3.76
CA LYS A 5 -3.60 13.55 2.40
C LYS A 5 -2.25 14.24 2.28
N ALA A 6 -1.88 15.06 3.27
CA ALA A 6 -0.59 15.74 3.31
C ALA A 6 0.56 14.72 3.34
N ALA A 7 0.42 13.60 4.05
CA ALA A 7 1.43 12.53 4.06
C ALA A 7 1.60 11.89 2.66
N TYR A 8 0.50 11.61 1.95
CA TYR A 8 0.56 11.11 0.56
C TYR A 8 1.23 12.13 -0.38
N GLU A 9 0.93 13.41 -0.22
CA GLU A 9 1.54 14.50 -1.00
C GLU A 9 3.03 14.68 -0.66
N ALA A 10 3.45 14.34 0.56
CA ALA A 10 4.83 14.42 1.04
C ALA A 10 5.70 13.20 0.68
N LEU A 11 5.12 12.14 0.09
CA LEU A 11 5.88 10.98 -0.40
C LEU A 11 7.07 11.42 -1.27
N GLY A 12 8.20 10.74 -1.12
CA GLY A 12 9.42 10.99 -1.88
C GLY A 12 9.26 10.77 -3.39
N PRO A 13 10.30 11.08 -4.19
CA PRO A 13 10.30 10.73 -5.60
C PRO A 13 10.26 9.21 -5.79
N ASP A 14 9.69 8.78 -6.91
CA ASP A 14 9.67 7.37 -7.29
C ASP A 14 11.08 6.83 -7.56
N ALA A 15 11.29 5.56 -7.25
CA ALA A 15 12.46 4.81 -7.71
C ALA A 15 12.44 4.68 -9.24
N THR A 16 13.55 4.25 -9.86
CA THR A 16 13.58 4.04 -11.30
C THR A 16 12.64 2.89 -11.71
N ASP A 17 12.16 2.91 -12.96
CA ASP A 17 11.32 1.82 -13.50
C ASP A 17 12.00 0.45 -13.35
N GLU A 18 13.32 0.40 -13.52
CA GLU A 18 14.11 -0.82 -13.31
C GLU A 18 14.02 -1.31 -11.86
N GLN A 19 14.21 -0.43 -10.88
CA GLN A 19 14.10 -0.78 -9.46
C GLN A 19 12.68 -1.24 -9.11
N ILE A 20 11.66 -0.55 -9.61
CA ILE A 20 10.26 -0.91 -9.40
C ILE A 20 9.99 -2.33 -9.92
N ASN A 21 10.41 -2.63 -11.16
CA ASN A 21 10.17 -3.91 -11.80
C ASN A 21 10.95 -5.05 -11.12
N LEU A 22 12.23 -4.85 -10.81
CA LEU A 22 13.05 -5.85 -10.12
C LEU A 22 12.50 -6.18 -8.73
N THR A 23 12.08 -5.18 -7.96
CA THR A 23 11.46 -5.40 -6.65
C THR A 23 10.12 -6.11 -6.79
N ALA A 24 9.27 -5.73 -7.75
CA ALA A 24 8.00 -6.40 -7.99
C ALA A 24 8.19 -7.90 -8.32
N GLU A 25 9.15 -8.23 -9.18
CA GLU A 25 9.50 -9.62 -9.50
C GLU A 25 10.08 -10.38 -8.28
N ALA A 26 10.90 -9.72 -7.47
CA ALA A 26 11.46 -10.31 -6.26
C ALA A 26 10.39 -10.64 -5.20
N LEU A 27 9.40 -9.76 -5.04
CA LEU A 27 8.26 -9.95 -4.14
C LEU A 27 7.29 -11.01 -4.68
N ALA A 28 7.02 -11.03 -5.98
CA ALA A 28 6.19 -12.05 -6.61
C ALA A 28 6.79 -13.46 -6.45
N ARG A 29 8.11 -13.62 -6.63
CA ARG A 29 8.82 -14.90 -6.41
C ARG A 29 8.76 -15.39 -4.97
N ARG A 30 8.69 -14.46 -4.01
CA ARG A 30 8.52 -14.75 -2.58
C ARG A 30 7.07 -14.97 -2.17
N GLN A 31 6.13 -14.84 -3.12
CA GLN A 31 4.69 -14.86 -2.85
C GLN A 31 4.32 -13.85 -1.76
N PHE A 32 5.01 -12.70 -1.73
CA PHE A 32 4.70 -11.64 -0.80
C PHE A 32 3.29 -11.12 -1.04
N MET A 33 2.50 -11.03 0.03
CA MET A 33 1.14 -10.52 -0.02
C MET A 33 1.06 -9.30 0.89
N PRO A 34 0.91 -8.08 0.34
CA PRO A 34 0.80 -6.88 1.15
C PRO A 34 -0.51 -6.94 1.93
N VAL A 35 -0.45 -6.63 3.23
CA VAL A 35 -1.63 -6.62 4.08
C VAL A 35 -2.44 -5.37 3.76
N LEU A 36 -3.44 -5.49 2.89
CA LEU A 36 -4.32 -4.41 2.46
C LEU A 36 -5.79 -4.73 2.78
N ILE A 37 -6.55 -3.71 3.20
CA ILE A 37 -7.97 -3.84 3.55
C ILE A 37 -8.85 -3.93 2.30
N LEU A 38 -8.67 -2.98 1.36
CA LEU A 38 -9.32 -3.02 0.05
C LEU A 38 -8.32 -3.53 -0.98
N SER A 39 -8.83 -4.15 -2.05
CA SER A 39 -8.00 -4.65 -3.14
C SER A 39 -7.36 -3.49 -3.92
N VAL A 40 -6.04 -3.58 -4.11
CA VAL A 40 -5.26 -2.62 -4.91
C VAL A 40 -4.47 -3.40 -5.96
N PRO A 41 -5.03 -3.60 -7.16
CA PRO A 41 -4.37 -4.36 -8.21
C PRO A 41 -3.04 -3.72 -8.62
N ASN A 42 -2.03 -4.55 -8.93
CA ASN A 42 -0.71 -4.09 -9.38
C ASN A 42 0.00 -3.17 -8.38
N PHE A 43 -0.27 -3.32 -7.07
CA PHE A 43 0.30 -2.50 -6.02
C PHE A 43 1.84 -2.42 -6.06
N PHE A 44 2.54 -3.51 -6.39
CA PHE A 44 4.01 -3.51 -6.45
C PHE A 44 4.58 -2.58 -7.52
N GLN A 45 3.78 -2.21 -8.54
CA GLN A 45 4.15 -1.25 -9.58
C GLN A 45 3.68 0.18 -9.28
N TYR A 46 3.02 0.45 -8.15
CA TYR A 46 2.51 1.79 -7.87
C TYR A 46 3.63 2.83 -7.83
N THR A 47 3.34 4.00 -8.37
CA THR A 47 4.11 5.23 -8.22
C THR A 47 3.42 6.15 -7.21
N LYS A 48 4.08 7.24 -6.80
CA LYS A 48 3.46 8.31 -6.00
C LYS A 48 2.19 8.83 -6.69
N LYS A 49 2.22 8.95 -8.02
CA LYS A 49 1.07 9.37 -8.80
C LYS A 49 -0.11 8.39 -8.64
N ASP A 50 0.15 7.09 -8.62
CA ASP A 50 -0.89 6.08 -8.45
C ASP A 50 -1.41 6.02 -7.01
N MET A 51 -0.53 6.21 -6.02
CA MET A 51 -0.93 6.39 -4.62
C MET A 51 -1.90 7.56 -4.43
N LEU A 52 -1.63 8.71 -5.06
CA LEU A 52 -2.53 9.87 -5.01
C LEU A 52 -3.88 9.61 -5.71
N LYS A 53 -3.88 8.91 -6.84
CA LYS A 53 -5.13 8.51 -7.52
C LYS A 53 -5.94 7.57 -6.64
N GLU A 54 -5.28 6.61 -6.00
CA GLU A 54 -5.93 5.63 -5.14
C GLU A 54 -6.51 6.28 -3.89
N PHE A 55 -5.79 7.24 -3.29
CA PHE A 55 -6.31 8.08 -2.21
C PHE A 55 -7.63 8.75 -2.61
N ASP A 56 -7.65 9.40 -3.77
CA ASP A 56 -8.86 10.05 -4.27
C ASP A 56 -9.98 9.07 -4.63
N ARG A 57 -9.65 7.89 -5.17
CA ARG A 57 -10.62 6.81 -5.45
C ARG A 57 -11.33 6.40 -4.16
N VAL A 58 -10.56 6.01 -3.14
CA VAL A 58 -11.08 5.51 -1.86
C VAL A 58 -11.91 6.59 -1.15
N ARG A 59 -11.44 7.85 -1.15
CA ARG A 59 -12.19 8.96 -0.54
C ARG A 59 -13.55 9.18 -1.21
N LYS A 60 -13.63 8.96 -2.52
CA LYS A 60 -14.85 9.13 -3.32
C LYS A 60 -15.77 7.91 -3.33
N LEU A 61 -15.38 6.79 -2.71
CA LEU A 61 -16.25 5.62 -2.65
C LEU A 61 -17.56 5.97 -1.93
N PRO A 62 -18.72 5.58 -2.48
CA PRO A 62 -19.98 5.68 -1.76
C PRO A 62 -19.92 4.87 -0.46
N ASP A 63 -20.49 5.40 0.62
CA ASP A 63 -20.50 4.72 1.93
C ASP A 63 -21.31 3.40 1.88
N ASP A 64 -22.19 3.25 0.90
CA ASP A 64 -22.97 2.04 0.62
C ASP A 64 -22.34 1.14 -0.45
N SER A 65 -21.09 1.39 -0.86
CA SER A 65 -20.39 0.53 -1.81
C SER A 65 -20.16 -0.88 -1.25
N GLU A 66 -20.31 -1.87 -2.13
CA GLU A 66 -20.18 -3.29 -1.76
C GLU A 66 -18.76 -3.62 -1.26
N GLU A 67 -17.73 -2.96 -1.80
CA GLU A 67 -16.35 -3.17 -1.34
C GLU A 67 -16.13 -2.73 0.10
N LEU A 68 -16.80 -1.66 0.56
CA LEU A 68 -16.71 -1.21 1.95
C LEU A 68 -17.55 -2.08 2.89
N LYS A 69 -18.74 -2.50 2.44
CA LYS A 69 -19.63 -3.41 3.19
C LYS A 69 -19.04 -4.81 3.38
N ALA A 70 -18.20 -5.26 2.46
CA ALA A 70 -17.53 -6.54 2.55
C ALA A 70 -16.48 -6.60 3.67
N VAL A 71 -16.04 -5.45 4.19
CA VAL A 71 -15.06 -5.39 5.28
C VAL A 71 -15.75 -5.63 6.61
N ILE A 72 -15.41 -6.77 7.25
CA ILE A 72 -15.94 -7.17 8.55
C ILE A 72 -15.00 -6.67 9.67
N GLY A 73 -15.56 -6.28 10.81
CA GLY A 73 -14.79 -5.93 12.00
C GLY A 73 -14.44 -4.45 12.13
N LEU A 74 -14.88 -3.60 11.20
CA LEU A 74 -14.83 -2.14 11.32
C LEU A 74 -16.25 -1.56 11.40
N SER A 75 -16.38 -0.43 12.09
CA SER A 75 -17.65 0.13 12.56
C SER A 75 -18.44 0.89 11.48
N GLY A 76 -17.81 1.19 10.34
CA GLY A 76 -18.46 1.89 9.23
C GLY A 76 -17.52 2.33 8.10
N ALA A 77 -18.11 2.79 6.99
CA ALA A 77 -17.41 3.15 5.75
C ALA A 77 -16.28 4.17 5.94
N ALA A 78 -16.49 5.19 6.79
CA ALA A 78 -15.47 6.20 7.06
C ALA A 78 -14.22 5.59 7.73
N GLU A 79 -14.42 4.68 8.69
CA GLU A 79 -13.32 3.98 9.37
C GLU A 79 -12.58 3.03 8.41
N VAL A 80 -13.33 2.30 7.57
CA VAL A 80 -12.73 1.43 6.54
C VAL A 80 -11.84 2.24 5.60
N LYS A 81 -12.32 3.37 5.09
CA LYS A 81 -11.55 4.27 4.20
C LYS A 81 -10.29 4.78 4.88
N GLU A 82 -10.40 5.27 6.11
CA GLU A 82 -9.27 5.81 6.85
C GLU A 82 -8.22 4.75 7.16
N LYS A 83 -8.63 3.59 7.70
CA LYS A 83 -7.73 2.47 7.98
C LYS A 83 -7.08 1.94 6.71
N HIS A 84 -7.83 1.81 5.62
CA HIS A 84 -7.27 1.34 4.37
C HIS A 84 -6.20 2.28 3.84
N LEU A 85 -6.45 3.59 3.84
CA LEU A 85 -5.49 4.58 3.35
C LEU A 85 -4.25 4.68 4.24
N LEU A 86 -4.38 4.52 5.56
CA LEU A 86 -3.23 4.44 6.45
C LEU A 86 -2.40 3.19 6.18
N THR A 87 -3.05 2.02 6.09
CA THR A 87 -2.38 0.76 5.79
C THR A 87 -1.70 0.80 4.42
N LEU A 88 -2.36 1.33 3.40
CA LEU A 88 -1.82 1.47 2.05
C LEU A 88 -0.57 2.36 2.03
N LEU A 89 -0.58 3.47 2.78
CA LEU A 89 0.59 4.35 2.91
C LEU A 89 1.78 3.60 3.51
N ASN A 90 1.58 2.93 4.65
CA ASN A 90 2.63 2.17 5.33
C ASN A 90 3.22 1.06 4.43
N GLN A 91 2.36 0.34 3.70
CA GLN A 91 2.81 -0.69 2.76
C GLN A 91 3.60 -0.08 1.59
N TYR A 92 3.24 1.13 1.15
CA TYR A 92 3.94 1.81 0.07
C TYR A 92 5.31 2.34 0.50
N GLU A 93 5.43 2.83 1.73
CA GLU A 93 6.71 3.24 2.31
C GLU A 93 7.67 2.05 2.46
N LEU A 94 7.17 0.90 2.93
CA LEU A 94 7.92 -0.35 2.92
C LEU A 94 8.39 -0.70 1.50
N LEU A 95 7.48 -0.64 0.53
CA LEU A 95 7.79 -0.89 -0.88
C LEU A 95 8.86 0.07 -1.43
N CYS A 96 8.84 1.34 -1.04
CA CYS A 96 9.88 2.31 -1.40
C CYS A 96 11.25 1.92 -0.82
N GLY A 97 11.32 1.49 0.45
CA GLY A 97 12.55 0.98 1.06
C GLY A 97 13.11 -0.23 0.31
N LEU A 98 12.24 -1.19 -0.03
CA LEU A 98 12.61 -2.39 -0.79
C LEU A 98 13.20 -2.05 -2.17
N ARG A 99 12.68 -1.03 -2.86
CA ARG A 99 13.14 -0.58 -4.18
C ARG A 99 14.55 0.01 -4.16
N VAL A 100 14.96 0.58 -3.03
CA VAL A 100 16.32 1.13 -2.85
C VAL A 100 17.26 0.17 -2.14
N SER A 101 16.88 -1.11 -2.02
CA SER A 101 17.65 -2.14 -1.32
C SER A 101 17.95 -1.80 0.14
N ASP A 102 17.01 -1.14 0.81
CA ASP A 102 17.10 -0.88 2.24
C ASP A 102 17.08 -2.20 3.02
N GLY A 103 18.16 -2.46 3.76
CA GLY A 103 18.33 -3.70 4.53
C GLY A 103 17.25 -3.89 5.58
N ASP A 104 16.79 -2.81 6.23
CA ASP A 104 15.75 -2.89 7.26
C ASP A 104 14.39 -3.25 6.66
N ALA A 105 14.07 -2.70 5.49
CA ALA A 105 12.85 -3.04 4.76
C ALA A 105 12.86 -4.52 4.31
N TRP A 106 14.01 -5.03 3.86
CA TRP A 106 14.16 -6.44 3.50
C TRP A 106 14.11 -7.37 4.72
N ALA A 107 14.63 -6.94 5.88
CA ALA A 107 14.50 -7.68 7.12
C ALA A 107 13.02 -7.86 7.51
N VAL A 108 12.22 -6.79 7.46
CA VAL A 108 10.76 -6.88 7.71
C VAL A 108 10.07 -7.89 6.80
N VAL A 109 10.42 -7.90 5.51
CA VAL A 109 9.84 -8.90 4.59
C VAL A 109 10.32 -10.31 4.94
N ASN A 110 11.61 -10.51 5.24
CA ASN A 110 12.15 -11.83 5.54
C ASN A 110 11.63 -12.38 6.87
N GLU A 111 11.51 -11.56 7.91
CA GLU A 111 10.97 -11.95 9.22
C GLU A 111 9.56 -12.52 9.11
N LEU A 112 8.72 -12.02 8.18
CA LEU A 112 7.38 -12.56 7.93
C LEU A 112 7.38 -13.98 7.34
N TYR A 113 8.52 -14.46 6.83
CA TYR A 113 8.67 -15.79 6.22
C TYR A 113 9.75 -16.66 6.88
N GLU A 114 10.47 -16.16 7.88
CA GLU A 114 11.49 -16.93 8.64
C GLU A 114 10.91 -17.68 9.84
N ASP A 115 9.64 -17.46 10.19
CA ASP A 115 8.93 -18.13 11.29
C ASP A 115 8.21 -19.44 10.88
N ASP A 116 8.37 -19.93 9.64
CA ASP A 116 7.82 -21.21 9.13
C ASP A 116 8.84 -22.36 9.09
#